data_AF-A0A2M7ID30-F1
#
_entry.id   AF-A0A2M7ID30-F1
#
_cell.length_a   1.000
_cell.length_b   1.000
_cell.length_c   1.000
_cell.angle_alpha   90.00
_cell.angle_beta   90.00
_cell.angle_gamma   90.00
#
_symmetry.space_group_name_H-M   'P 1'
#
loop_
_entity.id
_entity.type
_entity.pdbx_description
1 polymer ?
#
loop_
_entity_poly.entity_id
_entity_poly.type
_entity_poly.pdbx_seq_one_letter_code
_entity_poly.pdbx_strand_id
1 'polypeptide(L)'
;MLTISVVTVGEVYQGVLNNKELQRIREVLKSFKVINIIESISKNAVKLVENYHLTSGLYFLDALIAATALENNLTLLTSNTKHFLKIKEIRVEKW
;
A
#
# COMPACT_ATOMS: atom_id res chain seq x y z
N MET A 1 -0.54 -15.69 7.07
CA MET A 1 -1.77 -14.87 6.90
C MET A 1 -1.39 -13.63 6.11
N LEU A 2 -2.12 -13.28 5.05
CA LEU A 2 -1.84 -12.10 4.23
C LEU A 2 -2.41 -10.83 4.88
N THR A 3 -1.69 -9.73 4.72
CA THR A 3 -2.06 -8.41 5.23
C THR A 3 -2.24 -7.43 4.09
N ILE A 4 -3.09 -6.43 4.26
CA ILE A 4 -3.34 -5.38 3.27
C ILE A 4 -3.35 -4.00 3.94
N SER A 5 -2.78 -2.99 3.28
CA SER A 5 -2.90 -1.61 3.76
C SER A 5 -4.32 -1.11 3.60
N VAL A 6 -4.80 -0.30 4.56
CA VAL A 6 -6.09 0.41 4.43
C VAL A 6 -6.13 1.32 3.20
N VAL A 7 -4.99 1.81 2.72
CA VAL A 7 -4.90 2.60 1.48
C VAL A 7 -5.33 1.75 0.29
N THR A 8 -4.76 0.55 0.14
CA THR A 8 -5.14 -0.39 -0.94
C THR A 8 -6.61 -0.79 -0.83
N VAL A 9 -7.15 -0.96 0.38
CA VAL A 9 -8.59 -1.19 0.57
C VAL A 9 -9.42 -0.03 0.00
N GLY A 10 -9.01 1.21 0.28
CA GLY A 10 -9.64 2.41 -0.27
C GLY A 10 -9.58 2.47 -1.80
N GLU A 11 -8.42 2.22 -2.39
CA GLU A 11 -8.22 2.19 -3.85
C GLU A 11 -9.10 1.13 -4.52
N VAL A 12 -9.17 -0.07 -3.93
CA VAL A 12 -10.03 -1.15 -4.44
C VAL A 12 -11.50 -0.71 -4.40
N TYR A 13 -11.96 -0.09 -3.31
CA TYR A 13 -13.34 0.41 -3.25
C TYR A 13 -13.63 1.53 -4.25
N GLN A 14 -12.67 2.41 -4.52
CA GLN A 14 -12.83 3.46 -5.53
C GLN A 14 -12.95 2.90 -6.96
N GLY A 15 -12.35 1.74 -7.24
CA GLY A 15 -12.45 1.05 -8.53
C GLY A 15 -13.76 0.28 -8.75
N VAL A 16 -14.59 0.12 -7.72
CA VAL A 16 -15.85 -0.64 -7.81
C VAL A 16 -16.89 0.13 -8.62
N LEU A 17 -17.56 -0.56 -9.54
CA LEU A 17 -18.50 0.05 -10.49
C LEU A 17 -19.96 0.01 -10.02
N ASN A 18 -20.32 -0.89 -9.10
CA ASN A 18 -21.68 -1.04 -8.60
C ASN A 18 -21.77 -1.75 -7.24
N ASN A 19 -22.95 -1.71 -6.61
CA ASN A 19 -23.19 -2.29 -5.28
C ASN A 19 -23.00 -3.82 -5.21
N LYS A 20 -23.28 -4.55 -6.30
CA LYS A 20 -23.10 -6.01 -6.34
C LYS A 20 -21.62 -6.37 -6.29
N GLU A 21 -20.80 -5.65 -7.05
CA GLU A 21 -19.34 -5.78 -7.00
C GLU A 21 -18.78 -5.35 -5.64
N LEU A 22 -19.28 -4.25 -5.06
CA LEU A 22 -18.86 -3.78 -3.73
C LEU A 22 -19.02 -4.86 -2.67
N GLN A 23 -20.17 -5.55 -2.67
CA GLN A 23 -20.43 -6.63 -1.73
C GLN A 23 -19.45 -7.79 -1.92
N ARG A 24 -19.19 -8.19 -3.17
CA ARG A 24 -18.21 -9.24 -3.47
C ARG A 24 -16.80 -8.88 -3.01
N ILE A 25 -16.36 -7.66 -3.27
CA ILE A 25 -15.05 -7.15 -2.84
C ILE A 25 -14.94 -7.15 -1.32
N ARG A 26 -15.98 -6.69 -0.61
CA ARG A 26 -16.01 -6.73 0.86
C ARG A 26 -15.81 -8.14 1.41
N GLU A 27 -16.45 -9.14 0.83
CA GLU A 27 -16.27 -10.53 1.25
C GLU A 27 -14.85 -11.03 1.01
N VAL A 28 -14.22 -10.69 -0.12
CA VAL A 28 -12.81 -11.03 -0.39
C VAL A 28 -11.88 -10.38 0.63
N LEU A 29 -12.09 -9.09 0.94
CA LEU A 29 -11.23 -8.34 1.85
C LEU A 29 -11.26 -8.85 3.29
N LYS A 30 -12.33 -9.54 3.72
CA LYS A 30 -12.40 -10.19 5.05
C LYS A 30 -11.32 -11.25 5.26
N SER A 31 -10.74 -11.81 4.20
CA SER A 31 -9.65 -12.80 4.29
C SER A 31 -8.28 -12.19 4.61
N PHE A 32 -8.17 -10.85 4.54
CA PHE A 32 -6.93 -10.13 4.82
C PHE A 32 -6.97 -9.46 6.20
N LYS A 33 -5.82 -9.43 6.88
CA LYS A 33 -5.64 -8.54 8.02
C LYS A 33 -5.36 -7.13 7.51
N VAL A 34 -6.30 -6.21 7.72
CA VAL A 34 -6.14 -4.79 7.34
C VAL A 34 -5.23 -4.08 8.34
N ILE A 35 -4.23 -3.37 7.83
CA ILE A 35 -3.33 -2.51 8.62
C ILE A 35 -3.74 -1.05 8.41
N ASN A 36 -4.12 -0.39 9.50
CA ASN A 36 -4.51 1.02 9.49
C ASN A 36 -3.27 1.92 9.53
N ILE A 37 -3.42 3.14 9.00
CA ILE A 37 -2.40 4.18 9.13
C ILE A 37 -2.37 4.62 10.59
N ILE A 38 -1.18 4.57 11.18
CA ILE A 38 -0.86 5.17 12.48
C ILE A 38 0.12 6.32 12.27
N GLU A 39 0.39 7.07 13.33
CA GLU A 39 1.27 8.25 13.28
C GLU A 39 2.65 7.94 12.66
N SER A 40 3.31 6.84 13.07
CA SER A 40 4.63 6.46 12.54
C SER A 40 4.60 6.18 11.03
N ILE A 41 3.59 5.47 10.54
CA ILE A 41 3.38 5.20 9.11
C ILE A 41 3.24 6.51 8.34
N SER A 42 2.41 7.44 8.82
CA SER A 42 2.19 8.72 8.15
C SER A 42 3.46 9.58 8.09
N LYS A 43 4.23 9.64 9.20
CA LYS A 43 5.53 10.34 9.25
C LYS A 43 6.55 9.73 8.31
N ASN A 44 6.63 8.40 8.26
CA ASN A 44 7.56 7.69 7.37
C ASN A 44 7.15 7.87 5.90
N ALA A 45 5.86 7.87 5.58
CA ALA A 45 5.39 8.14 4.22
C ALA A 45 5.80 9.55 3.73
N VAL A 46 5.70 10.57 4.57
CA VAL A 46 6.16 11.93 4.22
C VAL A 46 7.65 11.93 3.91
N LYS A 47 8.48 11.28 4.72
CA LYS A 47 9.93 11.16 4.48
C LYS A 47 10.23 10.42 3.17
N LEU A 48 9.47 9.37 2.86
CA LEU A 48 9.62 8.64 1.59
C LEU A 48 9.30 9.55 0.40
N VAL A 49 8.22 10.33 0.46
CA VAL A 49 7.89 11.29 -0.60
C VAL A 49 9.00 12.33 -0.74
N GLU A 50 9.49 12.91 0.36
CA GLU A 50 10.58 13.89 0.34
C GLU A 50 11.83 13.34 -0.36
N ASN A 51 12.21 12.09 -0.06
CA ASN A 51 13.41 11.46 -0.61
C ASN A 51 13.24 10.96 -2.06
N TYR A 52 12.04 10.51 -2.42
CA TYR A 52 11.83 9.71 -3.63
C TYR A 52 10.87 10.34 -4.65
N HIS A 53 10.09 11.37 -4.31
CA HIS A 53 9.14 11.94 -5.26
C HIS A 53 9.82 12.44 -6.54
N LEU A 54 10.87 13.27 -6.42
CA LEU A 54 11.56 13.86 -7.56
C LEU A 54 12.34 12.83 -8.40
N THR A 55 12.85 11.76 -7.78
CA THR A 55 13.73 10.78 -8.42
C THR A 55 12.99 9.54 -8.95
N SER A 56 11.85 9.20 -8.33
CA SER A 56 11.08 8.00 -8.63
C SER A 56 9.64 8.25 -9.05
N GLY A 57 9.10 9.45 -8.83
CA GLY A 57 7.68 9.74 -9.02
C GLY A 57 6.80 9.10 -7.93
N LEU A 58 7.35 8.80 -6.75
CA LEU A 58 6.59 8.22 -5.65
C LEU A 58 5.52 9.20 -5.17
N TYR A 59 4.26 8.81 -5.27
CA TYR A 59 3.13 9.57 -4.75
C TYR A 59 2.82 9.21 -3.30
N PHE A 60 2.06 10.07 -2.61
CA PHE A 60 1.83 9.94 -1.18
C PHE A 60 1.06 8.67 -0.78
N LEU A 61 0.08 8.22 -1.59
CA LEU A 61 -0.65 6.98 -1.31
C LEU A 61 0.26 5.74 -1.46
N ASP A 62 1.07 5.68 -2.51
CA ASP A 62 2.10 4.64 -2.65
C ASP A 62 3.10 4.67 -1.49
N ALA A 63 3.53 5.88 -1.07
CA ALA A 63 4.41 6.05 0.07
C ALA A 63 3.79 5.57 1.39
N LEU A 64 2.47 5.74 1.58
CA LEU A 64 1.75 5.19 2.74
C LEU A 64 1.73 3.66 2.70
N ILE A 65 1.53 3.04 1.53
CA ILE A 65 1.60 1.58 1.36
C ILE A 65 3.01 1.07 1.69
N ALA A 66 4.04 1.73 1.13
CA ALA A 66 5.44 1.40 1.38
C ALA A 66 5.81 1.55 2.87
N ALA A 67 5.45 2.68 3.49
CA ALA A 67 5.67 2.92 4.92
C ALA A 67 4.93 1.92 5.79
N THR A 68 3.73 1.48 5.40
CA THR A 68 2.99 0.41 6.11
C THR A 68 3.79 -0.90 6.11
N ALA A 69 4.35 -1.28 4.97
CA ALA A 69 5.17 -2.50 4.87
C ALA A 69 6.46 -2.38 5.71
N LEU A 70 7.15 -1.25 5.63
CA LEU A 70 8.37 -0.98 6.40
C LEU A 70 8.13 -1.02 7.91
N GLU A 71 7.11 -0.31 8.40
CA GLU A 71 6.77 -0.25 9.83
C GLU A 71 6.49 -1.64 10.42
N ASN A 72 5.92 -2.53 9.62
CA ASN A 72 5.53 -3.88 10.03
C ASN A 72 6.55 -4.95 9.63
N ASN A 73 7.73 -4.57 9.09
CA ASN A 73 8.77 -5.48 8.57
C ASN A 73 8.25 -6.49 7.53
N LEU A 74 7.30 -6.09 6.69
CA LEU A 74 6.67 -6.94 5.69
C LEU A 74 7.32 -6.81 4.31
N THR A 75 7.19 -7.85 3.49
CA THR A 75 7.50 -7.79 2.05
C THR A 75 6.27 -7.25 1.30
N LEU A 76 6.47 -6.25 0.46
CA LEU A 76 5.43 -5.66 -0.37
C LEU A 76 5.25 -6.50 -1.65
N LEU A 77 4.08 -7.11 -1.78
CA LEU A 77 3.65 -7.77 -3.02
C LEU A 77 2.98 -6.73 -3.94
N THR A 78 3.48 -6.57 -5.17
CA THR A 78 2.93 -5.60 -6.12
C THR A 78 3.13 -6.02 -7.57
N SER A 79 2.17 -5.69 -8.43
CA SER A 79 2.32 -5.80 -9.89
C SER A 79 3.12 -4.61 -10.45
N ASN A 80 3.15 -3.47 -9.74
CA ASN A 80 3.84 -2.25 -10.15
C ASN A 80 5.22 -2.11 -9.50
N THR A 81 6.06 -3.13 -9.69
CA THR A 81 7.39 -3.22 -9.07
C THR A 81 8.28 -2.00 -9.36
N LYS A 82 8.15 -1.37 -10.53
CA LYS A 82 8.99 -0.22 -10.93
C LYS A 82 8.88 0.99 -9.99
N HIS A 83 7.72 1.21 -9.38
CA HIS A 83 7.50 2.33 -8.47
C HIS A 83 8.16 2.09 -7.11
N PHE A 84 8.12 0.85 -6.63
CA PHE A 84 8.59 0.49 -5.28
C PHE A 84 10.05 0.04 -5.22
N LEU A 85 10.60 -0.52 -6.31
CA LEU A 85 11.98 -1.00 -6.37
C LEU A 85 13.05 0.10 -6.20
N LYS A 86 12.66 1.38 -6.31
CA LYS A 86 13.55 2.53 -6.11
C LYS A 86 13.72 2.89 -4.63
N ILE A 87 12.83 2.44 -3.76
CA ILE A 87 12.93 2.61 -2.31
C ILE A 87 13.90 1.53 -1.80
N LYS A 88 15.01 1.92 -1.18
CA LYS A 88 16.11 0.99 -0.87
C LYS A 88 15.79 0.11 0.34
N GLU A 89 14.93 0.60 1.21
CA GLU A 89 14.63 0.02 2.51
C GLU A 89 13.56 -1.07 2.43
N ILE A 90 12.79 -1.12 1.33
CA ILE A 90 11.62 -1.99 1.21
C ILE A 90 11.96 -3.29 0.46
N ARG A 91 11.47 -4.42 1.00
CA ARG A 91 11.48 -5.69 0.27
C ARG A 91 10.27 -5.74 -0.67
N VAL A 92 10.51 -5.96 -1.96
CA VAL A 92 9.46 -6.04 -2.97
C VAL A 92 9.50 -7.40 -3.66
N GLU A 93 8.34 -8.03 -3.77
CA GLU A 93 8.14 -9.25 -4.57
C GLU A 93 7.04 -9.01 -5.61
N LYS A 94 7.19 -9.65 -6.77
CA LYS A 94 6.19 -9.58 -7.83
C LYS A 94 5.07 -10.57 -7.52
N TRP A 95 3.84 -10.09 -7.58
CA TRP A 95 2.62 -10.90 -7.54
C TRP A 95 2.30 -11.48 -8.93
#